data_AF-A0A2S2B4L6-F1
#
_entry.id   AF-A0A2S2B4L6-F1
#
_cell.length_a   1.000
_cell.length_b   1.000
_cell.length_c   1.000
_cell.angle_alpha   90.00
_cell.angle_beta   90.00
_cell.angle_gamma   90.00
#
_symmetry.space_group_name_H-M   'P 1'
#
loop_
_entity.id
_entity.type
_entity.pdbx_description
1 polymer ?
#
loop_
_entity_poly.entity_id
_entity_poly.type
_entity_poly.pdbx_seq_one_letter_code
_entity_poly.pdbx_strand_id
1 'polypeptide(L)'
;GLGSQGAGQGGYGSGSYSGQQGGAASVAAASAAASRLSSPGAASRVSSAVTSLVSSGGPTNGAALSNTISNVVSQISASNPGLSGCDVLVQALLEIVSALVHILGSANIGQVNSNSAGRSASLVGQSVYQALS
;
A
#
# COMPACT_ATOMS: atom_id res chain seq x y z
N GLY A 1 18.84 32.65 -50.25
CA GLY A 1 17.78 33.64 -49.99
C GLY A 1 16.84 33.06 -48.97
N LEU A 2 16.49 33.87 -47.96
CA LEU A 2 15.76 33.51 -46.74
C LEU A 2 14.33 33.04 -47.00
N GLY A 3 13.85 32.08 -46.20
CA GLY A 3 12.45 31.67 -46.07
C GLY A 3 12.06 31.59 -44.59
N SER A 4 10.92 32.18 -44.26
CA SER A 4 10.48 32.61 -42.93
C SER A 4 9.76 31.54 -42.08
N GLN A 5 9.92 31.70 -40.75
CA GLN A 5 9.00 31.51 -39.61
C GLN A 5 7.72 30.64 -39.69
N GLY A 6 7.54 29.80 -38.66
CA GLY A 6 6.26 29.28 -38.14
C GLY A 6 6.45 27.91 -37.47
N ALA A 7 6.69 27.79 -36.15
CA ALA A 7 5.76 27.85 -35.01
C ALA A 7 5.33 26.45 -34.49
N GLY A 8 5.72 26.17 -33.23
CA GLY A 8 4.90 25.38 -32.30
C GLY A 8 5.29 23.93 -32.03
N GLN A 9 6.18 23.68 -31.06
CA GLN A 9 5.99 22.54 -30.16
C GLN A 9 6.61 22.85 -28.79
N GLY A 10 5.75 23.21 -27.83
CA GLY A 10 6.09 23.31 -26.42
C GLY A 10 6.40 21.92 -25.87
N GLY A 11 7.67 21.55 -25.87
CA GLY A 11 8.18 20.43 -25.09
C GLY A 11 8.53 20.92 -23.69
N TYR A 12 7.69 20.63 -22.70
CA TYR A 12 8.09 20.80 -21.31
C TYR A 12 9.23 19.82 -21.00
N GLY A 13 10.38 20.42 -20.72
CA GLY A 13 11.62 19.86 -20.19
C GLY A 13 11.67 18.38 -19.88
N SER A 14 12.40 17.65 -20.73
CA SER A 14 13.21 16.50 -20.31
C SER A 14 14.30 17.00 -19.36
N GLY A 15 13.94 17.25 -18.10
CA GLY A 15 14.89 17.41 -17.01
C GLY A 15 15.42 16.03 -16.62
N SER A 16 16.66 15.73 -16.99
CA SER A 16 17.35 14.49 -16.60
C SER A 16 17.72 14.58 -15.11
N TYR A 17 16.77 14.25 -14.25
CA TYR A 17 16.99 13.98 -12.84
C TYR A 17 17.42 12.51 -12.68
N SER A 18 18.66 12.30 -12.27
CA SER A 18 19.25 10.98 -11.94
C SER A 18 18.62 10.28 -10.71
N GLY A 19 17.34 10.53 -10.42
CA GLY A 19 16.53 9.87 -9.37
C GLY A 19 15.19 9.29 -9.87
N GLN A 20 14.85 9.44 -11.17
CA GLN A 20 13.53 9.07 -11.73
C GLN A 20 13.24 7.56 -11.81
N GLN A 21 14.27 6.73 -11.69
CA GLN A 21 14.11 5.27 -11.86
C GLN A 21 13.34 4.63 -10.69
N GLY A 22 13.34 5.26 -9.50
CA GLY A 22 12.57 4.79 -8.35
C GLY A 22 11.08 5.14 -8.40
N GLY A 23 10.73 6.32 -8.92
CA GLY A 23 9.34 6.81 -8.96
C GLY A 23 8.47 6.08 -9.98
N ALA A 24 8.98 5.84 -11.19
CA ALA A 24 8.22 5.10 -12.21
C ALA A 24 8.01 3.62 -11.84
N ALA A 25 9.03 2.98 -11.25
CA ALA A 25 8.94 1.59 -10.80
C ALA A 25 7.96 1.40 -9.63
N SER A 26 7.92 2.35 -8.70
CA SER A 26 6.96 2.32 -7.58
C SER A 26 5.51 2.56 -8.03
N VAL A 27 5.27 3.44 -9.02
CA VAL A 27 3.94 3.63 -9.63
C VAL A 27 3.49 2.36 -10.36
N ALA A 28 4.38 1.69 -11.08
CA ALA A 28 4.08 0.43 -11.76
C ALA A 28 3.71 -0.69 -10.77
N ALA A 29 4.47 -0.85 -9.69
CA ALA A 29 4.18 -1.81 -8.63
C ALA A 29 2.83 -1.54 -7.96
N ALA A 30 2.52 -0.29 -7.62
CA ALA A 30 1.23 0.09 -7.05
C ALA A 30 0.07 -0.21 -8.00
N SER A 31 0.22 0.08 -9.30
CA SER A 31 -0.81 -0.18 -10.32
C SER A 31 -1.05 -1.68 -10.54
N ALA A 32 0.02 -2.48 -10.58
CA ALA A 32 -0.06 -3.93 -10.66
C ALA A 32 -0.73 -4.53 -9.42
N ALA A 33 -0.38 -4.03 -8.22
CA ALA A 33 -0.97 -4.46 -6.98
C ALA A 33 -2.46 -4.08 -6.87
N ALA A 34 -2.85 -2.87 -7.28
CA ALA A 34 -4.25 -2.47 -7.38
C ALA A 34 -5.06 -3.38 -8.33
N SER A 35 -4.47 -3.77 -9.46
CA SER A 35 -5.10 -4.72 -10.39
C SER A 35 -5.33 -6.08 -9.74
N ARG A 36 -4.37 -6.57 -8.94
CA ARG A 36 -4.49 -7.82 -8.18
C ARG A 36 -5.42 -7.71 -6.98
N LEU A 37 -5.57 -6.52 -6.38
CA LEU A 37 -6.49 -6.26 -5.28
C LEU A 37 -7.96 -6.50 -5.68
N SER A 38 -8.29 -6.32 -6.96
CA SER A 38 -9.62 -6.63 -7.52
C SER A 38 -9.89 -8.14 -7.65
N SER A 39 -8.90 -9.00 -7.37
CA SER A 39 -9.06 -10.45 -7.48
C SER A 39 -9.86 -11.07 -6.31
N PRO A 40 -10.56 -12.20 -6.54
CA PRO A 40 -11.27 -12.92 -5.47
C PRO A 40 -10.35 -13.36 -4.31
N GLY A 41 -9.10 -13.71 -4.63
CA GLY A 41 -8.10 -14.09 -3.63
C GLY A 41 -7.78 -12.93 -2.69
N ALA A 42 -7.58 -11.73 -3.23
CA ALA A 42 -7.35 -10.53 -2.42
C ALA A 42 -8.58 -10.19 -1.57
N ALA A 43 -9.80 -10.29 -2.11
CA ALA A 43 -11.03 -10.06 -1.33
C ALA A 43 -11.13 -11.00 -0.10
N SER A 44 -10.75 -12.27 -0.26
CA SER A 44 -10.75 -13.26 0.83
C SER A 44 -9.73 -12.92 1.92
N ARG A 45 -8.54 -12.45 1.51
CA ARG A 45 -7.48 -12.00 2.43
C ARG A 45 -7.86 -10.72 3.16
N VAL A 46 -8.46 -9.74 2.47
CA VAL A 46 -8.98 -8.51 3.07
C VAL A 46 -10.04 -8.83 4.12
N SER A 47 -11.01 -9.69 3.81
CA SER A 47 -12.03 -10.11 4.79
C SER A 47 -11.43 -10.81 6.01
N SER A 48 -10.42 -11.65 5.80
CA SER A 48 -9.68 -12.32 6.90
C SER A 48 -8.88 -11.33 7.74
N ALA A 49 -8.27 -10.32 7.10
CA ALA A 49 -7.54 -9.25 7.77
C ALA A 49 -8.48 -8.37 8.60
N VAL A 50 -9.67 -8.01 8.09
CA VAL A 50 -10.71 -7.30 8.86
C VAL A 50 -11.07 -8.10 10.10
N THR A 51 -11.39 -9.39 9.93
CA THR A 51 -11.76 -10.27 11.05
C THR A 51 -10.65 -10.37 12.08
N SER A 52 -9.40 -10.52 11.64
CA SER A 52 -8.23 -10.64 12.51
C SER A 52 -7.98 -9.35 13.30
N LEU A 53 -8.02 -8.20 12.63
CA LEU A 53 -7.83 -6.89 13.26
C LEU A 53 -8.92 -6.62 14.28
N VAL A 54 -10.19 -6.80 13.93
CA VAL A 54 -11.32 -6.54 14.84
C VAL A 54 -11.29 -7.49 16.04
N SER A 55 -11.07 -8.78 15.81
CA SER A 55 -11.07 -9.79 16.89
C SER A 55 -9.88 -9.66 17.84
N SER A 56 -8.76 -9.07 17.37
CA SER A 56 -7.52 -8.96 18.13
C SER A 56 -7.31 -7.60 18.79
N GLY A 57 -8.38 -6.81 18.95
CA GLY A 57 -8.32 -5.51 19.65
C GLY A 57 -8.08 -4.29 18.76
N GLY A 58 -8.21 -4.45 17.43
CA GLY A 58 -8.22 -3.36 16.46
C GLY A 58 -6.85 -3.02 15.86
N PRO A 59 -6.84 -2.16 14.83
CA PRO A 59 -5.62 -1.77 14.11
C PRO A 59 -4.65 -0.87 14.90
N THR A 60 -5.06 -0.41 16.09
CA THR A 60 -4.20 0.31 17.04
C THR A 60 -3.47 -0.63 18.00
N ASN A 61 -3.72 -1.94 17.92
CA ASN A 61 -2.93 -2.94 18.63
C ASN A 61 -1.77 -3.40 17.72
N GLY A 62 -0.53 -3.07 18.10
CA GLY A 62 0.66 -3.36 17.30
C GLY A 62 0.85 -4.85 17.02
N ALA A 63 0.57 -5.73 17.99
CA ALA A 63 0.70 -7.17 17.81
C ALA A 63 -0.36 -7.74 16.85
N ALA A 64 -1.59 -7.21 16.90
CA ALA A 64 -2.63 -7.59 15.96
C ALA A 64 -2.27 -7.16 14.53
N LEU A 65 -1.74 -5.95 14.39
CA LEU A 65 -1.33 -5.41 13.10
C LEU A 65 -0.14 -6.18 12.51
N SER A 66 0.92 -6.45 13.29
CA SER A 66 2.08 -7.21 12.82
C SER A 66 1.70 -8.63 12.39
N ASN A 67 0.94 -9.36 13.22
CA ASN A 67 0.45 -10.71 12.88
C ASN A 67 -0.40 -10.70 11.60
N THR A 68 -1.26 -9.71 11.43
CA THR A 68 -2.11 -9.61 10.23
C THR A 68 -1.25 -9.34 8.98
N ILE A 69 -0.25 -8.46 9.08
CA ILE A 69 0.69 -8.19 7.97
C ILE A 69 1.44 -9.47 7.61
N SER A 70 2.03 -10.17 8.59
CA SER A 70 2.75 -11.43 8.34
C SER A 70 1.85 -12.46 7.63
N ASN A 71 0.62 -12.64 8.10
CA ASN A 71 -0.32 -13.59 7.49
C ASN A 71 -0.64 -13.24 6.04
N VAL A 72 -0.92 -11.96 5.75
CA VAL A 72 -1.23 -11.50 4.39
C VAL A 72 -0.01 -11.66 3.47
N VAL A 73 1.19 -11.28 3.92
CA VAL A 73 2.45 -11.46 3.19
C VAL A 73 2.70 -12.93 2.85
N SER A 74 2.52 -13.83 3.83
CA SER A 74 2.68 -15.28 3.60
C SER A 74 1.68 -15.82 2.59
N GLN A 75 0.40 -15.43 2.69
CA GLN A 75 -0.65 -15.89 1.77
C GLN A 75 -0.44 -15.36 0.34
N ILE A 76 0.00 -14.11 0.18
CA ILE A 76 0.32 -13.53 -1.13
C ILE A 76 1.50 -14.27 -1.76
N SER A 77 2.57 -14.49 -0.98
CA SER A 77 3.77 -15.21 -1.44
C SER A 77 3.42 -16.62 -1.90
N ALA A 78 2.61 -17.34 -1.12
CA ALA A 78 2.16 -18.69 -1.46
C ALA A 78 1.29 -18.72 -2.73
N SER A 79 0.43 -17.71 -2.92
CA SER A 79 -0.49 -17.65 -4.06
C SER A 79 0.19 -17.11 -5.34
N ASN A 80 1.35 -16.47 -5.23
CA ASN A 80 2.04 -15.81 -6.34
C ASN A 80 3.56 -16.04 -6.26
N PRO A 81 4.05 -17.28 -6.46
CA PRO A 81 5.46 -17.64 -6.26
C PRO A 81 6.47 -16.98 -7.23
N GLY A 82 6.01 -16.10 -8.14
CA GLY A 82 6.87 -15.32 -9.03
C GLY A 82 7.00 -13.83 -8.68
N LEU A 83 6.41 -13.38 -7.58
CA LEU A 83 6.49 -11.98 -7.17
C LEU A 83 7.78 -11.68 -6.43
N SER A 84 8.35 -10.52 -6.74
CA SER A 84 9.42 -9.94 -5.94
C SER A 84 8.92 -9.66 -4.53
N GLY A 85 9.81 -9.71 -3.53
CA GLY A 85 9.46 -9.35 -2.14
C GLY A 85 8.87 -7.94 -2.02
N CYS A 86 9.29 -6.99 -2.87
CA CYS A 86 8.71 -5.66 -2.97
C CYS A 86 7.25 -5.69 -3.45
N ASP A 87 6.92 -6.44 -4.50
CA ASP A 87 5.54 -6.60 -4.99
C ASP A 87 4.64 -7.26 -3.94
N VAL A 88 5.16 -8.27 -3.24
CA VAL A 88 4.44 -8.92 -2.13
C VAL A 88 4.14 -7.92 -1.04
N LEU A 89 5.12 -7.10 -0.64
CA LEU A 89 4.94 -6.09 0.40
C LEU A 89 3.95 -5.01 -0.04
N VAL A 90 4.07 -4.48 -1.26
CA VAL A 90 3.14 -3.47 -1.79
C VAL A 90 1.71 -4.03 -1.85
N GLN A 91 1.54 -5.27 -2.30
CA GLN A 91 0.24 -5.95 -2.32
C GLN A 91 -0.31 -6.11 -0.90
N ALA A 92 0.51 -6.56 0.06
CA ALA A 92 0.09 -6.74 1.44
C ALA A 92 -0.35 -5.43 2.07
N LEU A 93 0.42 -4.36 1.91
CA LEU A 93 0.09 -3.05 2.44
C LEU A 93 -1.21 -2.50 1.83
N LEU A 94 -1.45 -2.68 0.53
CA LEU A 94 -2.71 -2.28 -0.11
C LEU A 94 -3.90 -3.11 0.39
N GLU A 95 -3.74 -4.41 0.61
CA GLU A 95 -4.79 -5.25 1.21
C GLU A 95 -5.10 -4.84 2.66
N ILE A 96 -4.09 -4.51 3.47
CA ILE A 96 -4.29 -3.99 4.82
C ILE A 96 -5.00 -2.63 4.79
N VAL A 97 -4.62 -1.71 3.90
CA VAL A 97 -5.32 -0.43 3.73
C VAL A 97 -6.78 -0.64 3.34
N SER A 98 -7.06 -1.58 2.43
CA SER A 98 -8.43 -1.94 2.06
C SER A 98 -9.23 -2.48 3.26
N ALA A 99 -8.62 -3.32 4.10
CA ALA A 99 -9.25 -3.82 5.33
C ALA A 99 -9.54 -2.68 6.32
N LEU A 100 -8.62 -1.74 6.51
CA LEU A 100 -8.83 -0.57 7.36
C LEU A 100 -9.99 0.30 6.85
N VAL A 101 -10.09 0.53 5.53
CA VAL A 101 -11.21 1.25 4.92
C VAL A 101 -12.54 0.52 5.13
N HIS A 102 -12.56 -0.82 5.02
CA HIS A 102 -13.76 -1.61 5.33
C HIS A 102 -14.19 -1.48 6.79
N ILE A 103 -13.25 -1.50 7.73
CA ILE A 103 -13.52 -1.27 9.16
C ILE A 103 -14.14 0.11 9.37
N LEU A 104 -13.55 1.16 8.76
CA LEU A 104 -14.07 2.52 8.83
C LEU A 104 -15.48 2.64 8.25
N GLY A 105 -15.78 1.91 7.17
CA GLY A 105 -17.10 1.91 6.54
C GLY A 105 -18.23 1.38 7.44
N SER A 106 -17.90 0.60 8.47
CA SER A 106 -18.87 0.09 9.45
C SER A 106 -18.72 0.70 10.85
N ALA A 107 -17.70 1.53 11.08
CA ALA A 107 -17.40 2.10 12.38
C ALA A 107 -18.13 3.43 12.61
N ASN A 108 -18.50 3.68 13.87
CA ASN A 108 -18.99 4.99 14.27
C ASN A 108 -17.79 5.89 14.61
N ILE A 109 -17.48 6.86 13.76
CA ILE A 109 -16.30 7.72 13.91
C ILE A 109 -16.56 8.81 14.95
N GLY A 110 -15.84 8.72 16.07
CA GLY A 110 -15.83 9.73 17.12
C GLY A 110 -14.83 10.87 16.87
N GLN A 111 -14.42 11.54 17.95
CA GLN A 111 -13.42 12.60 17.89
C GLN A 111 -12.05 12.06 17.45
N VAL A 112 -11.42 12.72 16.49
CA VAL A 112 -10.09 12.36 15.98
C VAL A 112 -9.01 13.15 16.71
N ASN A 113 -8.02 12.45 17.27
CA ASN A 113 -6.86 13.06 17.94
C ASN A 113 -5.66 13.14 16.97
N SER A 114 -5.57 14.24 16.23
CA SER A 114 -4.49 14.46 15.25
C SER A 114 -3.10 14.56 15.89
N ASN A 115 -3.00 14.98 17.16
CA ASN A 115 -1.73 14.99 17.90
C ASN A 115 -1.16 13.58 18.11
N SER A 116 -1.99 12.54 18.01
CA SER A 116 -1.56 11.14 18.12
C SER A 116 -1.07 10.53 16.79
N ALA A 117 -1.16 11.26 15.67
CA ALA A 117 -0.77 10.75 14.36
C ALA A 117 0.68 10.23 14.32
N GLY A 118 1.61 10.93 14.99
CA GLY A 118 3.00 10.48 15.10
C GLY A 118 3.13 9.13 15.81
N ARG A 119 2.36 8.92 16.88
CA ARG A 119 2.36 7.64 17.64
C ARG A 119 1.78 6.51 16.79
N SER A 120 0.69 6.78 16.05
CA SER A 120 0.11 5.81 15.12
C SER A 120 1.09 5.44 14.00
N ALA A 121 1.80 6.41 13.42
CA ALA A 121 2.82 6.16 12.41
C ALA A 121 3.97 5.31 12.97
N SER A 122 4.45 5.59 14.18
CA SER A 122 5.46 4.78 14.86
C SER A 122 4.97 3.35 15.11
N LEU A 123 3.70 3.15 15.45
CA LEU A 123 3.10 1.83 15.63
C LEU A 123 3.06 1.04 14.32
N VAL A 124 2.62 1.67 13.23
CA VAL A 124 2.61 1.05 11.89
C VAL A 124 4.04 0.65 11.49
N GLY A 125 5.01 1.56 11.64
CA GLY A 125 6.41 1.28 11.31
C GLY A 125 6.98 0.09 12.09
N GLN A 126 6.73 0.03 13.40
CA GLN A 126 7.13 -1.11 14.25
C GLN A 126 6.43 -2.41 13.85
N SER A 127 5.14 -2.35 13.52
CA SER A 127 4.35 -3.54 13.15
C SER A 127 4.83 -4.13 11.83
N VAL A 128 5.14 -3.27 10.84
CA VAL A 128 5.73 -3.70 9.56
C VAL A 128 7.12 -4.29 9.78
N TYR A 129 7.95 -3.65 10.62
CA TYR A 129 9.28 -4.17 10.94
C TYR A 129 9.21 -5.56 11.59
N GLN A 130 8.37 -5.74 12.61
CA GLN A 130 8.17 -7.02 13.29
C GLN A 130 7.59 -8.10 12.38
N ALA A 131 6.74 -7.72 11.42
CA ALA A 131 6.11 -8.69 10.52
C ALA A 131 7.10 -9.27 9.49
N LEU A 132 8.22 -8.58 9.27
CA LEU A 132 9.22 -8.88 8.24
C LEU A 132 10.59 -9.28 8.81
N SER A 133 10.76 -9.23 10.13
CA SER A 133 11.95 -9.67 10.87
C SER A 133 11.94 -11.17 11.09
#